data_AF-A0A939FHI8-F1
#
_entry.id   AF-A0A939FHI8-F1
#
_cell.length_a   1.000
_cell.length_b   1.000
_cell.length_c   1.000
_cell.angle_alpha   90.00
_cell.angle_beta   90.00
_cell.angle_gamma   90.00
#
_symmetry.space_group_name_H-M   'P 1'
#
loop_
_entity.id
_entity.type
_entity.pdbx_description
1 polymer ?
#
loop_
_entity_poly.entity_id
_entity_poly.type
_entity_poly.pdbx_seq_one_letter_code
_entity_poly.pdbx_strand_id
1 'polypeptide(L)' 'GVEAWEATNLLCVARVLVAAAQRREETRGCHWREDHPDREDEAWRRHLVVRLQPDRSLAVSTTDTAEFPPTLP' A
#
# COMPACT_ATOMS: atom_id res chain seq x y z
N GLY A 1 25.21 -13.49 -1.98
CA GLY A 1 24.94 -14.01 -3.33
C GLY A 1 23.61 -13.47 -3.83
N VAL A 2 23.14 -13.93 -4.99
CA VAL A 2 21.86 -13.51 -5.60
C VAL A 2 20.69 -13.68 -4.62
N GLU A 3 20.59 -14.84 -3.98
CA GLU A 3 19.58 -15.17 -2.95
C GLU A 3 19.45 -14.12 -1.84
N ALA A 4 20.56 -13.55 -1.37
CA ALA A 4 20.54 -12.53 -0.32
C ALA A 4 19.93 -11.21 -0.79
N TRP A 5 20.15 -10.85 -2.06
CA TRP A 5 19.53 -9.68 -2.67
C TRP A 5 18.05 -9.90 -2.94
N GLU A 6 17.67 -11.10 -3.39
CA GLU A 6 16.28 -11.48 -3.57
C GLU A 6 15.50 -11.44 -2.26
N ALA A 7 16.06 -12.01 -1.18
CA ALA A 7 15.48 -11.93 0.15
C ALA A 7 15.30 -10.47 0.63
N THR A 8 16.28 -9.61 0.35
CA THR A 8 16.20 -8.17 0.69
C THR A 8 15.08 -7.47 -0.09
N ASN A 9 14.91 -7.79 -1.37
CA ASN A 9 13.85 -7.23 -2.22
C ASN A 9 12.47 -7.71 -1.76
N LEU A 10 12.32 -9.01 -1.48
CA LEU A 10 11.09 -9.58 -0.95
C LEU A 10 10.71 -8.96 0.39
N LEU A 11 11.67 -8.76 1.30
CA LEU A 11 11.42 -8.07 2.56
C LEU A 11 10.97 -6.62 2.34
N CYS A 12 11.56 -5.91 1.38
CA CYS A 12 11.15 -4.56 1.04
C CYS A 12 9.68 -4.51 0.59
N VAL A 13 9.30 -5.38 -0.35
CA VAL A 13 7.91 -5.48 -0.85
C VAL A 13 6.95 -5.91 0.27
N ALA A 14 7.33 -6.88 1.09
CA ALA A 14 6.52 -7.32 2.23
C ALA A 14 6.22 -6.17 3.20
N ARG A 15 7.22 -5.34 3.54
CA ARG A 15 7.03 -4.16 4.40
C ARG A 15 6.05 -3.16 3.78
N VAL A 16 6.13 -2.93 2.47
CA VAL A 16 5.21 -2.05 1.73
C VAL A 16 3.77 -2.58 1.79
N LEU A 17 3.58 -3.88 1.55
CA LEU A 17 2.27 -4.53 1.60
C LEU A 17 1.64 -4.44 3.00
N VAL A 18 2.41 -4.74 4.05
CA VAL A 18 1.94 -4.68 5.45
C VAL A 18 1.57 -3.24 5.83
N ALA A 19 2.39 -2.25 5.48
CA ALA A 19 2.10 -0.84 5.78
C ALA A 19 0.81 -0.37 5.07
N ALA A 20 0.59 -0.78 3.82
CA ALA A 20 -0.64 -0.46 3.09
C ALA A 20 -1.87 -1.15 3.72
N ALA A 21 -1.76 -2.43 4.05
CA ALA A 21 -2.83 -3.19 4.69
C ALA A 21 -3.19 -2.65 6.08
N GLN A 22 -2.20 -2.24 6.88
CA GLN A 22 -2.44 -1.63 8.19
C GLN A 22 -3.15 -0.28 8.07
N ARG A 23 -2.80 0.54 7.07
CA ARG A 23 -3.41 1.85 6.87
C ARG A 23 -4.86 1.75 6.40
N ARG A 24 -5.21 0.75 5.58
CA ARG A 24 -6.55 0.59 4.98
C ARG A 24 -7.52 -0.05 5.96
N GLU A 25 -8.58 0.66 6.29
CA GLU A 25 -9.59 0.25 7.29
C GLU A 25 -10.92 -0.08 6.60
N GLU A 26 -10.88 -1.03 5.66
CA GLU A 26 -12.05 -1.61 5.00
C GLU A 26 -11.70 -2.97 4.38
N THR A 27 -12.71 -3.67 3.88
CA THR A 27 -12.55 -4.85 3.05
C THR A 27 -12.84 -4.54 1.58
N ARG A 28 -11.90 -4.85 0.68
CA ARG A 28 -12.05 -4.65 -0.77
C ARG A 28 -11.19 -5.61 -1.58
N GLY A 29 -11.83 -6.40 -2.44
CA GLY A 29 -11.13 -7.35 -3.31
C GLY A 29 -10.41 -8.43 -2.51
N CYS A 30 -9.10 -8.59 -2.72
CA CYS A 30 -8.29 -9.58 -2.00
C CYS A 30 -7.85 -9.13 -0.59
N HIS A 31 -8.08 -7.86 -0.21
CA HIS A 31 -7.82 -7.38 1.13
C HIS A 31 -9.10 -7.52 1.97
N TRP A 32 -9.08 -8.45 2.94
CA TRP A 32 -10.17 -8.72 3.86
C TRP A 32 -9.73 -8.48 5.30
N ARG A 33 -10.59 -7.84 6.09
CA ARG A 33 -10.36 -7.49 7.49
C ARG A 33 -11.58 -7.83 8.33
N GLU A 34 -11.40 -8.65 9.36
CA GLU A 34 -12.49 -9.01 10.28
C GLU A 34 -13.00 -7.81 11.08
N ASP A 35 -12.09 -6.88 11.44
CA ASP A 35 -12.39 -5.66 12.19
C ASP A 35 -12.95 -4.52 11.32
N HIS A 36 -12.86 -4.65 9.99
CA HIS A 36 -13.49 -3.76 9.01
C HIS A 36 -14.07 -4.59 7.85
N PRO A 37 -15.16 -5.33 8.09
CA PRO A 37 -15.66 -6.37 7.18
C PRO A 37 -16.30 -5.81 5.91
N ASP A 38 -16.73 -4.55 5.95
CA ASP A 38 -17.45 -3.90 4.88
C ASP A 38 -16.54 -3.02 4.02
N ARG A 39 -17.01 -2.76 2.80
CA ARG A 39 -16.43 -1.75 1.91
C ARG A 39 -16.90 -0.36 2.33
N GLU A 40 -15.99 0.60 2.34
CA GLU A 40 -16.27 1.99 2.69
C GLU A 40 -15.77 2.88 1.55
N ASP A 41 -16.69 3.52 0.81
CA ASP A 41 -16.31 4.26 -0.40
C ASP A 41 -16.02 5.74 -0.13
N GLU A 42 -16.45 6.30 1.00
CA GLU A 42 -16.25 7.72 1.32
C GLU A 42 -14.79 8.01 1.69
N ALA A 43 -14.21 7.27 2.64
CA ALA A 43 -12.81 7.34 2.99
C ALA A 43 -11.91 6.49 2.08
N TRP A 44 -12.35 5.35 1.53
CA TRP A 44 -11.42 4.41 0.88
C TRP A 44 -11.53 4.22 -0.63
N ARG A 45 -12.42 4.94 -1.33
CA ARG A 45 -12.42 4.95 -2.81
C ARG A 45 -11.28 5.82 -3.39
N ARG A 46 -10.05 5.44 -3.06
CA ARG A 46 -8.77 6.07 -3.42
C ARG A 46 -7.63 5.07 -3.34
N HIS A 47 -6.49 5.41 -3.93
CA HIS A 47 -5.28 4.58 -3.91
C HIS A 47 -4.42 4.88 -2.70
N LEU A 48 -3.74 3.86 -2.20
CA LEU A 48 -2.64 4.02 -1.25
C LEU A 48 -1.32 4.14 -1.99
N VAL A 49 -0.56 5.18 -1.66
CA VAL A 49 0.78 5.42 -2.20
C VAL A 49 1.77 5.21 -1.04
N VAL A 50 2.69 4.26 -1.21
CA VAL A 50 3.75 3.99 -0.24
C VAL A 50 5.08 4.47 -0.82
N ARG A 51 5.77 5.34 -0.10
CA ARG A 51 7.07 5.89 -0.49
C ARG A 51 8.13 5.45 0.49
N LEU A 52 9.21 4.84 -0.02
CA LEU A 52 10.43 4.61 0.74
C LEU A 52 11.21 5.93 0.84
N GLN A 53 11.45 6.38 2.07
CA GLN A 53 12.23 7.58 2.35
C GLN A 53 13.74 7.28 2.39
N PRO A 54 14.61 8.31 2.29
CA PRO A 54 16.06 8.14 2.37
C PRO A 54 16.54 7.43 3.65
N ASP A 55 15.86 7.63 4.78
CA ASP A 55 16.12 6.99 6.06
C ASP A 55 15.59 5.55 6.16
N ARG A 56 15.06 5.00 5.05
CA ARG A 56 14.43 3.68 4.94
C ARG A 56 13.09 3.51 5.69
N SER A 57 12.51 4.60 6.18
CA SER A 57 11.12 4.62 6.65
C SER A 57 10.13 4.58 5.47
N LEU A 58 8.91 4.12 5.74
CA LEU A 58 7.83 4.12 4.75
C LEU A 58 6.84 5.23 5.10
N ALA A 59 6.59 6.15 4.17
CA ALA A 59 5.46 7.07 4.22
C ALA A 59 4.28 6.47 3.46
N VAL A 60 3.10 6.42 4.09
CA VAL A 60 1.86 5.99 3.43
C VAL A 60 0.94 7.21 3.30
N SER A 61 0.54 7.52 2.08
CA SER A 61 -0.44 8.57 1.78
C SER A 61 -1.55 8.02 0.90
N THR A 62 -2.63 8.79 0.75
CA THR A 62 -3.73 8.47 -0.16
C THR A 62 -3.74 9.45 -1.33
N THR A 63 -4.27 9.01 -2.48
CA THR A 63 -4.68 9.95 -3.53
C THR A 63 -5.93 10.72 -3.12
N ASP A 64 -6.16 11.88 -3.74
CA ASP A 64 -7.38 12.68 -3.50
C ASP A 64 -8.62 12.03 -4.13
N THR A 65 -8.43 11.33 -5.25
CA THR A 65 -9.48 10.66 -6.02
C THR A 65 -9.12 9.20 -6.32
N ALA A 66 -10.08 8.47 -6.90
CA ALA A 66 -9.85 7.12 -7.42
C ALA A 66 -9.13 7.09 -8.78
N GLU A 67 -8.92 8.24 -9.41
CA GLU A 67 -8.26 8.30 -10.72
C GLU A 67 -6.75 8.22 -10.55
N PHE A 68 -6.10 7.51 -11.46
CA PHE A 68 -4.65 7.57 -11.57
C PHE A 68 -4.25 8.85 -12.31
N PRO A 69 -3.21 9.57 -11.86
CA PRO A 69 -2.72 10.70 -12.62
C PRO A 69 -2.25 10.23 -14.00
N PRO A 70 -2.39 11.07 -15.04
CA PRO A 70 -1.90 10.73 -16.37
C PRO A 70 -0.41 10.44 -16.31
N THR A 71 0.02 9.36 -16.96
CA THR A 71 1.44 9.07 -17.15
C THR A 71 1.99 10.08 -18.15
N LEU A 72 2.74 11.06 -17.67
CA LEU A 72 3.52 11.93 -18.54
C LEU A 72 4.69 11.09 -19.11
N PRO A 73 4.93 11.13 -20.44
CA PRO A 73 6.06 10.45 -21.07
C PRO A 73 7.41 11.01 -20.64
#